data_AF-A0AAV4XX38-F1
#
_entry.id   AF-A0AAV4XX38-F1
#
_cell.length_a   1.000
_cell.length_b   1.000
_cell.length_c   1.000
_cell.angle_alpha   90.00
_cell.angle_beta   90.00
_cell.angle_gamma   90.00
#
_symmetry.space_group_name_H-M   'P 1'
#
loop_
_entity.id
_entity.type
_entity.pdbx_description
1 polymer ?
#
loop_
_entity_poly.entity_id
_entity_poly.type
_entity_poly.pdbx_seq_one_letter_code
_entity_poly.pdbx_strand_id
1 'polypeptide(L)'
;MAAAFNTTVNGLEDELTLLILDNQIQARIDSHNKILYAKDIDQRTTTYEKAIKMGKEYQRRTIQLILRSAMLRSQIQVKSPLREGSQGIDVSVAPLNHSPRN
;
A
#
# COMPACT_ATOMS: atom_id res chain seq x y z
N MET A 1 17.87 7.36 31.04
CA MET A 1 17.41 7.95 29.76
C MET A 1 16.49 9.16 30.00
N ALA A 2 15.35 9.03 30.68
CA ALA A 2 14.39 10.13 30.89
C ALA A 2 15.02 11.42 31.46
N ALA A 3 15.90 11.30 32.46
CA ALA A 3 16.63 12.43 33.03
C ALA A 3 17.53 13.17 32.02
N ALA A 4 18.12 12.46 31.05
CA ALA A 4 18.98 13.06 30.03
C ALA A 4 18.18 13.81 28.96
N PHE A 5 16.90 13.48 28.79
CA PHE A 5 15.97 14.15 27.87
C PHE A 5 15.02 15.10 28.60
N ASN A 6 15.26 15.39 29.89
CA ASN A 6 14.44 16.29 30.69
C ASN A 6 12.93 15.96 30.65
N THR A 7 12.58 14.67 30.57
CA THR A 7 11.20 14.19 30.54
C THR A 7 10.92 13.24 31.71
N THR A 8 9.66 12.89 31.91
CA THR A 8 9.25 11.88 32.89
C THR A 8 9.45 10.47 32.32
N VAL A 9 9.53 9.46 33.18
CA VAL A 9 9.64 8.06 32.73
C VAL A 9 8.44 7.66 31.88
N ASN A 10 7.22 8.04 32.30
CA ASN A 10 6.00 7.74 31.55
C ASN A 10 5.96 8.48 30.21
N GLY A 11 6.31 9.78 30.19
CA GLY A 11 6.38 10.55 28.95
C GLY A 11 7.40 9.98 27.96
N LEU A 12 8.55 9.52 28.45
CA LEU A 12 9.54 8.82 27.62
C LEU A 12 8.99 7.49 27.08
N GLU A 13 8.25 6.72 27.88
CA GLU A 13 7.64 5.47 27.41
C GLU A 13 6.62 5.71 26.29
N ASP A 14 5.80 6.76 26.39
CA ASP A 14 4.84 7.14 25.35
C ASP A 14 5.57 7.52 24.05
N GLU A 15 6.60 8.35 24.14
CA GLU A 15 7.43 8.75 22.99
C GLU A 15 8.14 7.56 22.34
N LEU A 16 8.77 6.69 23.14
CA LEU A 16 9.43 5.48 22.64
C LEU A 16 8.43 4.53 21.98
N THR A 17 7.21 4.43 22.50
CA THR A 17 6.14 3.61 21.92
C THR A 17 5.81 4.08 20.51
N LEU A 18 5.66 5.41 20.31
CA LEU A 18 5.43 5.99 18.98
C LEU A 18 6.58 5.67 18.03
N LEU A 19 7.83 5.87 18.46
CA LEU A 19 9.01 5.57 17.63
C LEU A 19 9.12 4.09 17.25
N ILE A 20 8.71 3.17 18.13
CA ILE A 20 8.67 1.73 17.84
C ILE A 20 7.57 1.41 16.83
N LEU A 21 6.36 1.96 17.00
CA LEU A 21 5.23 1.73 16.09
C LEU A 21 5.52 2.26 14.67
N ASP A 22 6.19 3.41 14.59
CA ASP A 22 6.62 4.01 13.33
C ASP A 22 7.83 3.29 12.70
N ASN A 23 8.34 2.24 13.35
CA ASN A 23 9.53 1.47 12.95
C ASN A 23 10.81 2.31 12.83
N GLN A 24 10.88 3.46 13.51
CA GLN A 24 12.09 4.30 13.54
C GLN A 24 13.17 3.71 14.47
N ILE A 25 12.74 3.00 15.52
CA ILE A 25 13.62 2.27 16.42
C ILE A 25 13.18 0.80 16.53
N GLN A 26 14.14 -0.12 16.48
CA GLN A 26 13.90 -1.55 16.66
C GLN A 26 14.16 -1.92 18.11
N ALA A 27 13.13 -1.82 18.94
CA ALA A 27 13.25 -2.05 20.37
C ALA A 27 11.99 -2.70 20.97
N ARG A 28 12.12 -3.16 22.21
CA ARG A 28 11.02 -3.63 23.06
C ARG A 28 11.10 -2.95 24.42
N ILE A 29 9.97 -2.45 24.88
CA ILE A 29 9.85 -1.82 26.20
C ILE A 29 9.38 -2.88 27.20
N ASP A 30 10.11 -3.02 28.31
CA ASP A 30 9.63 -3.65 29.54
C ASP A 30 9.20 -2.54 30.49
N SER A 31 7.89 -2.29 30.57
CA SER A 31 7.32 -1.22 31.39
C SER A 31 7.31 -1.55 32.89
N HIS A 32 7.51 -2.81 33.28
CA HIS A 32 7.59 -3.20 34.68
C HIS A 32 8.97 -2.86 35.24
N ASN A 33 10.02 -3.29 34.54
CA ASN A 33 11.40 -3.04 34.96
C ASN A 33 11.95 -1.70 34.45
N LYS A 34 11.20 -0.99 33.59
CA LYS A 34 11.61 0.28 32.94
C LYS A 34 12.90 0.13 32.13
N ILE A 35 13.01 -0.97 31.38
CA ILE A 35 14.17 -1.30 30.54
C ILE A 35 13.75 -1.29 29.07
N LEU A 36 14.57 -0.65 28.23
CA LEU A 36 14.44 -0.70 26.77
C LEU A 36 15.45 -1.70 26.21
N TYR A 37 14.97 -2.75 25.57
CA TYR A 37 15.79 -3.75 24.90
C TYR A 37 15.88 -3.46 23.41
N ALA A 38 17.09 -3.48 22.84
CA ALA A 38 17.25 -3.49 21.39
C ALA A 38 16.71 -4.81 20.83
N LYS A 39 15.91 -4.73 19.77
CA LYS A 39 15.39 -5.91 19.06
C LYS A 39 16.22 -6.12 17.81
N ASP A 40 16.89 -7.26 17.73
CA ASP A 40 17.48 -7.70 16.48
C ASP A 40 16.39 -8.28 15.57
N ILE A 41 16.28 -7.76 14.36
CA ILE A 41 15.33 -8.24 13.37
C ILE A 41 16.10 -9.14 12.42
N ASP A 42 15.72 -10.43 12.37
CA ASP A 42 16.25 -11.33 11.37
C ASP A 42 15.78 -10.90 9.96
N GLN A 43 16.71 -10.26 9.26
CA GLN A 43 16.54 -9.79 7.90
C GLN A 43 16.17 -10.92 6.93
N ARG A 44 16.70 -12.14 7.17
CA ARG A 44 16.43 -13.31 6.33
C ARG A 44 14.95 -13.67 6.43
N THR A 45 14.46 -13.91 7.63
CA THR A 45 13.04 -14.25 7.88
C THR A 45 12.11 -13.18 7.31
N THR A 46 12.39 -11.90 7.58
CA THR A 46 11.60 -10.78 7.06
C THR A 46 11.54 -10.77 5.52
N THR A 47 12.66 -11.07 4.86
CA THR A 47 12.73 -11.13 3.39
C THR A 47 11.90 -12.28 2.85
N TYR A 48 12.00 -13.47 3.45
CA TYR A 48 11.21 -14.63 3.04
C TYR A 48 9.72 -14.40 3.21
N GLU A 49 9.28 -13.86 4.35
CA GLU A 49 7.87 -13.55 4.60
C GLU A 49 7.33 -12.55 3.57
N LYS A 50 8.09 -11.49 3.27
CA LYS A 50 7.73 -10.49 2.27
C LYS A 50 7.63 -11.11 0.87
N ALA A 51 8.58 -11.95 0.49
CA ALA A 51 8.59 -12.63 -0.81
C ALA A 51 7.40 -13.59 -0.96
N ILE A 52 7.11 -14.40 0.07
CA ILE A 52 5.97 -15.33 0.07
C ILE A 52 4.65 -14.56 -0.03
N LYS A 53 4.49 -13.48 0.74
CA LYS A 53 3.29 -12.62 0.68
C LYS A 53 3.11 -12.02 -0.71
N MET A 54 4.19 -11.50 -1.30
CA MET A 54 4.17 -10.95 -2.65
C MET A 54 3.81 -12.00 -3.70
N GLY A 55 4.38 -13.21 -3.61
CA GLY A 55 4.06 -14.31 -4.52
C GLY A 55 2.58 -14.73 -4.49
N LYS A 56 1.99 -14.82 -3.29
CA LYS A 56 0.56 -15.10 -3.13
C LYS A 56 -0.33 -14.02 -3.76
N GLU A 57 -0.01 -12.75 -3.50
CA GLU A 57 -0.73 -11.62 -4.10
C GLU A 57 -0.58 -11.58 -5.62
N TYR A 58 0.61 -11.89 -6.13
CA TYR A 58 0.86 -11.97 -7.57
C TYR A 58 -0.01 -13.07 -8.21
N GLN A 59 0.00 -14.28 -7.66
CA GLN A 59 -0.83 -15.39 -8.17
C GLN A 59 -2.32 -15.01 -8.18
N ARG A 60 -2.81 -14.42 -7.08
CA ARG A 60 -4.21 -13.97 -6.96
C ARG A 60 -4.56 -12.95 -8.05
N ARG A 61 -3.72 -11.94 -8.27
CA ARG A 61 -3.93 -10.90 -9.29
C ARG A 61 -3.87 -11.48 -10.71
N THR A 62 -2.95 -12.41 -10.97
CA THR A 62 -2.82 -13.06 -12.28
C THR A 62 -4.05 -13.87 -12.62
N ILE A 63 -4.59 -14.66 -11.67
CA ILE A 63 -5.84 -15.40 -11.88
C ILE A 63 -7.00 -14.45 -12.17
N GLN A 64 -7.12 -13.34 -11.43
CA GLN A 64 -8.15 -12.32 -11.69
C GLN A 64 -8.01 -11.69 -13.08
N LEU A 65 -6.78 -11.43 -13.52
CA LEU A 65 -6.52 -10.86 -14.84
C LEU A 65 -6.88 -11.85 -15.96
N ILE A 66 -6.50 -13.11 -15.82
CA ILE A 66 -6.86 -14.18 -16.77
C ILE A 66 -8.38 -14.30 -16.88
N LEU A 67 -9.09 -14.32 -15.75
CA LEU A 67 -10.55 -14.37 -15.72
C LEU A 67 -11.17 -13.16 -16.41
N ARG A 68 -10.68 -11.95 -16.13
CA ARG A 68 -11.15 -10.72 -16.79
C ARG A 68 -10.94 -10.79 -18.31
N SER A 69 -9.78 -11.26 -18.77
CA SER A 69 -9.50 -11.44 -20.19
C SER A 69 -10.45 -12.46 -20.84
N ALA A 70 -10.79 -13.55 -20.15
CA ALA A 70 -11.76 -14.51 -20.63
C ALA A 70 -13.17 -13.92 -20.75
N MET A 71 -13.62 -13.15 -19.76
CA MET A 71 -14.92 -12.46 -19.79
C MET A 71 -15.02 -11.48 -20.96
N LEU A 72 -13.95 -10.72 -21.23
CA LEU A 72 -13.91 -9.79 -22.37
C LEU A 72 -13.98 -10.53 -23.71
N ARG A 73 -13.25 -11.65 -23.85
CA ARG A 73 -13.32 -12.50 -25.05
C ARG A 73 -14.72 -13.08 -25.27
N SER A 74 -15.44 -13.40 -24.20
CA SER A 74 -16.82 -13.88 -24.28
C SER A 74 -17.88 -12.76 -24.32
N GLN A 75 -17.47 -11.49 -24.48
CA GLN A 75 -18.37 -10.33 -24.52
C GLN A 75 -19.26 -10.17 -23.27
N ILE A 76 -18.81 -10.69 -22.12
CA ILE A 76 -19.46 -10.50 -20.83
C ILE A 76 -18.98 -9.17 -20.27
N GLN A 77 -19.73 -8.11 -20.55
CA GLN A 77 -19.41 -6.74 -20.13
C GLN A 77 -20.62 -6.08 -19.47
N VAL A 78 -20.33 -5.28 -18.43
CA VAL A 78 -21.35 -4.43 -17.81
C VAL A 78 -21.60 -3.26 -18.74
N LYS A 79 -22.79 -3.19 -19.35
CA LYS A 79 -23.24 -2.00 -20.07
C LYS A 79 -23.77 -1.00 -19.03
N SER A 80 -23.35 0.26 -19.11
CA SER A 80 -23.99 1.30 -18.32
C SER A 80 -25.47 1.39 -18.73
N PRO A 81 -26.42 1.50 -17.78
CA PRO A 81 -27.81 1.72 -18.13
C PRO A 81 -27.93 2.99 -18.98
N LEU A 82 -28.69 2.92 -20.06
CA LEU A 82 -28.99 4.06 -20.91
C LEU A 82 -29.74 5.08 -20.05
N ARG A 83 -29.15 6.25 -19.82
CA ARG A 83 -29.89 7.40 -19.31
C ARG A 83 -30.88 7.79 -20.41
N GLU A 84 -32.12 7.34 -20.30
CA GLU A 84 -33.23 7.97 -21.03
C GLU A 84 -33.30 9.43 -20.58
N GLY A 85 -32.98 10.36 -21.49
CA GLY A 85 -33.12 11.80 -21.27
C GLY A 85 -31.82 12.58 -21.21
N SER A 86 -31.06 12.62 -22.29
CA SER A 86 -30.17 13.74 -22.59
C SER A 86 -30.02 13.84 -24.10
N GLN A 87 -30.82 14.72 -24.69
CA GLN A 87 -30.65 15.16 -26.06
C GLN A 87 -29.28 15.84 -26.19
N GLY A 88 -28.50 15.36 -27.15
CA GLY A 88 -27.52 16.07 -27.97
C GLY A 88 -26.53 17.01 -27.29
N ILE A 89 -25.28 16.55 -27.16
CA ILE A 89 -24.11 17.30 -27.65
C ILE A 89 -23.13 16.27 -28.23
N ASP A 90 -23.11 16.17 -29.56
CA ASP A 90 -21.98 15.61 -30.30
C ASP A 90 -20.77 16.53 -30.07
N VAL A 91 -19.87 16.15 -29.17
CA VAL A 91 -18.51 16.72 -29.16
C VAL A 91 -17.68 15.82 -30.06
N SER A 92 -17.72 16.14 -31.34
CA SER A 92 -16.78 15.63 -32.34
C SER A 92 -15.38 16.11 -31.96
N VAL A 93 -14.61 15.27 -31.27
CA VAL A 93 -13.18 15.50 -31.04
C VAL A 93 -12.46 15.12 -32.33
N ALA A 94 -12.22 16.13 -33.18
CA ALA A 94 -11.37 15.98 -34.35
C ALA A 94 -9.93 15.61 -33.93
N PRO A 95 -9.26 14.67 -34.63
CA PRO A 95 -7.85 14.39 -34.38
C PRO A 95 -6.97 15.53 -34.90
N LEU A 96 -6.10 16.05 -34.03
CA LEU A 96 -5.02 16.97 -34.41
C LEU A 96 -4.00 16.20 -35.28
N ASN A 97 -4.06 16.39 -36.59
CA ASN A 97 -2.99 16.01 -37.51
C ASN A 97 -1.78 16.92 -37.25
N HIS A 98 -0.71 16.38 -36.66
CA HIS A 98 0.61 16.99 -36.71
C HIS A 98 1.39 16.38 -37.88
N SER A 99 1.57 17.14 -38.95
CA SER A 99 2.52 16.81 -40.02
C SER A 99 3.94 17.18 -39.58
N PRO A 100 4.94 16.31 -39.77
CA PRO A 100 6.34 16.69 -39.59
C PRO A 100 6.77 17.60 -40.74
N ARG A 101 7.41 18.74 -40.43
CA ARG A 101 8.17 19.52 -41.42
C ARG A 101 9.56 18.91 -41.56
N ASN A 102 9.98 18.75 -42.83
CA ASN A 102 11.36 18.48 -43.25
C ASN A 102 12.35 19.50 -42.67
#